data_AF-A0A9D1H3A8-F1
#
_entry.id   AF-A0A9D1H3A8-F1
#
_cell.length_a   1.000
_cell.length_b   1.000
_cell.length_c   1.000
_cell.angle_alpha   90.00
_cell.angle_beta   90.00
_cell.angle_gamma   90.00
#
_symmetry.space_group_name_H-M   'P 1'
#
loop_
_entity.id
_entity.type
_entity.pdbx_description
1 polymer ?
#
loop_
_entity_poly.entity_id
_entity_poly.type
_entity_poly.pdbx_seq_one_letter_code
_entity_poly.pdbx_strand_id
1 'polypeptide(L)'
;MKGVNMSIDIFKENWETALEMQFQKPNRCLKKAYICSPLCAKTDMEMIRNMRAARAYMFYAMKQMNVLARAPHAYLPALLCEKLPAERAMALEFGLRLLENSEVLFVCGDRISNGMKGEIGKAAVLNMDITVFDESLYPAVRKLVTQHGGNKAKVTLDEKNAFLSLPPEIIDC
;
A
#
# COMPACT_ATOMS: atom_id res chain seq x y z
N MET A 1 3.62 -10.10 -23.32
CA MET A 1 4.63 -9.11 -22.86
C MET A 1 4.39 -7.74 -23.50
N LYS A 2 3.24 -7.10 -23.24
CA LYS A 2 2.95 -5.72 -23.64
C LYS A 2 2.25 -5.07 -22.44
N GLY A 3 2.97 -4.35 -21.59
CA GLY A 3 2.38 -3.71 -20.40
C GLY A 3 3.39 -3.15 -19.39
N VAL A 4 4.57 -3.77 -19.26
CA VAL A 4 5.57 -3.36 -18.25
C VAL A 4 6.30 -2.06 -18.62
N ASN A 5 6.37 -1.71 -19.91
CA ASN A 5 7.24 -0.63 -20.37
C ASN A 5 6.70 0.79 -20.08
N MET A 6 5.41 0.95 -19.82
CA MET A 6 4.79 2.28 -19.64
C MET A 6 4.77 2.75 -18.18
N SER A 7 4.93 1.82 -17.22
CA SER A 7 4.92 2.12 -15.78
C SER A 7 6.26 2.60 -15.22
N ILE A 8 7.38 2.28 -15.88
CA ILE A 8 8.72 2.71 -15.44
C ILE A 8 8.97 4.18 -15.81
N ASP A 9 8.39 4.66 -16.93
CA ASP A 9 8.61 6.01 -17.45
C ASP A 9 8.15 7.16 -16.52
N ILE A 10 7.36 6.90 -15.47
CA ILE A 10 6.99 7.94 -14.50
C ILE A 10 8.05 8.17 -13.42
N PHE A 11 8.92 7.20 -13.17
CA PHE A 11 9.96 7.24 -12.15
C PHE A 11 11.22 7.93 -12.70
N LYS A 12 11.04 9.15 -13.19
CA LYS A 12 12.15 10.01 -13.63
C LYS A 12 12.78 10.74 -12.43
N GLU A 13 13.84 11.49 -12.67
CA GLU A 13 14.52 12.29 -11.65
C GLU A 13 13.51 13.08 -10.77
N ASN A 14 13.72 13.04 -9.45
CA ASN A 14 12.92 13.73 -8.43
C ASN A 14 11.47 13.23 -8.23
N TRP A 15 11.14 11.99 -8.61
CA TRP A 15 9.81 11.44 -8.36
C TRP A 15 9.46 11.38 -6.86
N GLU A 16 10.43 11.10 -5.98
CA GLU A 16 10.24 11.14 -4.53
C GLU A 16 9.86 12.55 -4.06
N THR A 17 10.51 13.60 -4.57
CA THR A 17 10.13 14.99 -4.28
C THR A 17 8.70 15.28 -4.72
N ALA A 18 8.30 14.80 -5.90
CA ALA A 18 6.93 14.96 -6.39
C ALA A 18 5.91 14.18 -5.55
N LEU A 19 6.28 13.01 -5.02
CA LEU A 19 5.49 12.26 -4.04
C LEU A 19 5.32 13.08 -2.75
N GLU A 20 6.39 13.65 -2.22
CA GLU A 20 6.38 14.42 -0.96
C GLU A 20 5.51 15.67 -1.04
N MET A 21 5.48 16.32 -2.21
CA MET A 21 4.61 17.49 -2.44
C MET A 21 3.13 17.18 -2.20
N GLN A 22 2.67 15.94 -2.40
CA GLN A 22 1.29 15.55 -2.11
C GLN A 22 0.94 15.71 -0.62
N PHE A 23 1.92 15.53 0.27
CA PHE A 23 1.70 15.62 1.72
C PHE A 23 1.68 17.07 2.19
N GLN A 24 2.50 17.93 1.56
CA GLN A 24 2.57 19.36 1.87
C GLN A 24 1.38 20.14 1.31
N LYS A 25 0.94 19.82 0.09
CA LYS A 25 -0.16 20.48 -0.60
C LYS A 25 -1.18 19.45 -1.08
N PRO A 26 -1.88 18.77 -0.15
CA PRO A 26 -2.80 17.70 -0.52
C PRO A 26 -3.99 18.25 -1.30
N ASN A 27 -4.23 17.70 -2.49
CA ASN A 27 -5.48 17.94 -3.21
C ASN A 27 -6.61 17.17 -2.49
N ARG A 28 -7.40 17.90 -1.69
CA ARG A 28 -8.47 17.35 -0.86
C ARG A 28 -9.68 16.84 -1.65
N CYS A 29 -9.74 17.11 -2.96
CA CYS A 29 -10.79 16.60 -3.83
C CYS A 29 -10.48 15.20 -4.38
N LEU A 30 -9.25 14.70 -4.24
CA LEU A 30 -8.89 13.36 -4.68
C LEU A 30 -9.33 12.30 -3.66
N LYS A 31 -9.74 11.14 -4.18
CA LYS A 31 -10.02 9.95 -3.37
C LYS A 31 -8.77 9.58 -2.57
N LYS A 32 -8.93 9.33 -1.27
CA LYS A 32 -7.83 8.89 -0.39
C LYS A 32 -7.64 7.38 -0.48
N ALA A 33 -6.45 6.94 -0.87
CA ALA A 33 -6.07 5.53 -0.95
C ALA A 33 -5.07 5.19 0.15
N TYR A 34 -5.33 4.10 0.87
CA TYR A 34 -4.35 3.50 1.78
C TYR A 34 -3.60 2.39 1.04
N ILE A 35 -2.29 2.50 0.95
CA ILE A 35 -1.45 1.44 0.39
C ILE A 35 -1.18 0.42 1.48
N CYS A 36 -1.53 -0.84 1.22
CA CYS A 36 -1.30 -2.00 2.07
C CYS A 36 -0.29 -2.90 1.37
N SER A 37 0.93 -2.98 1.89
CA SER A 37 2.02 -3.75 1.28
C SER A 37 2.95 -4.33 2.36
N PRO A 38 3.84 -5.28 2.02
CA PRO A 38 4.79 -5.81 3.00
C PRO A 38 5.70 -4.72 3.59
N LEU A 39 5.99 -4.81 4.89
CA LEU A 39 7.03 -4.02 5.58
C LEU A 39 8.07 -4.95 6.21
N CYS A 40 7.68 -5.78 7.18
CA CYS A 40 8.61 -6.62 7.92
C CYS A 40 9.34 -7.61 6.99
N ALA A 41 10.64 -7.76 7.20
CA ALA A 41 11.50 -8.66 6.46
C ALA A 41 12.53 -9.34 7.39
N LYS A 42 13.34 -10.26 6.86
CA LYS A 42 14.35 -10.96 7.65
C LYS A 42 15.54 -10.06 7.97
N THR A 43 15.88 -9.17 7.04
CA THR A 43 17.01 -8.24 7.17
C THR A 43 16.54 -6.79 7.14
N ASP A 44 17.31 -5.91 7.79
CA ASP A 44 17.02 -4.47 7.77
C ASP A 44 17.11 -3.89 6.34
N MET A 45 17.98 -4.44 5.48
CA MET A 45 18.08 -4.05 4.06
C MET A 45 16.82 -4.39 3.25
N GLU A 46 16.24 -5.58 3.46
CA GLU A 46 14.96 -5.94 2.84
C GLU A 46 13.82 -5.08 3.39
N MET A 47 13.86 -4.71 4.67
CA MET A 47 12.87 -3.80 5.25
C MET A 47 12.96 -2.42 4.61
N ILE A 48 14.16 -1.87 4.43
CA ILE A 48 14.38 -0.61 3.69
C ILE A 48 13.87 -0.71 2.25
N ARG A 49 14.08 -1.85 1.58
CA ARG A 49 13.53 -2.10 0.24
C ARG A 49 12.00 -2.07 0.23
N ASN A 50 11.35 -2.71 1.20
CA ASN A 50 9.90 -2.67 1.36
C ASN A 50 9.37 -1.25 1.61
N MET A 51 10.08 -0.43 2.40
CA MET A 51 9.74 0.98 2.60
C MET A 51 9.81 1.77 1.28
N ARG A 52 10.84 1.54 0.45
CA ARG A 52 10.99 2.17 -0.87
C ARG A 52 9.89 1.72 -1.85
N ALA A 53 9.57 0.43 -1.88
CA ALA A 53 8.47 -0.09 -2.68
C ALA A 53 7.13 0.54 -2.28
N ALA A 54 6.87 0.73 -0.98
CA ALA A 54 5.68 1.44 -0.52
C ALA A 54 5.59 2.89 -1.04
N ARG A 55 6.72 3.59 -1.14
CA ARG A 55 6.78 4.93 -1.79
C ARG A 55 6.49 4.86 -3.28
N ALA A 56 7.05 3.87 -3.96
CA ALA A 56 6.83 3.67 -5.38
C ALA A 56 5.35 3.37 -5.69
N TYR A 57 4.70 2.52 -4.90
CA TYR A 57 3.26 2.26 -5.02
C TYR A 57 2.43 3.52 -4.77
N MET A 58 2.76 4.31 -3.74
CA MET A 58 2.08 5.59 -3.50
C MET A 58 2.23 6.54 -4.70
N PHE A 59 3.44 6.65 -5.26
CA PHE A 59 3.71 7.54 -6.37
C PHE A 59 2.98 7.10 -7.64
N TYR A 60 3.01 5.80 -7.94
CA TYR A 60 2.28 5.23 -9.06
C TYR A 60 0.78 5.49 -8.93
N ALA A 61 0.19 5.18 -7.78
CA ALA A 61 -1.23 5.44 -7.51
C ALA A 61 -1.57 6.92 -7.67
N MET A 62 -0.74 7.81 -7.13
CA MET A 62 -0.91 9.25 -7.29
C MET A 62 -0.88 9.70 -8.76
N LYS A 63 0.11 9.24 -9.53
CA LYS A 63 0.32 9.71 -10.92
C LYS A 63 -0.62 9.08 -11.93
N GLN A 64 -0.88 7.77 -11.82
CA GLN A 64 -1.61 7.01 -12.84
C GLN A 64 -3.09 6.82 -12.48
N MET A 65 -3.42 6.81 -11.19
CA MET A 65 -4.79 6.56 -10.72
C MET A 65 -5.44 7.82 -10.13
N ASN A 66 -4.70 8.94 -10.05
CA ASN A 66 -5.18 10.23 -9.57
C ASN A 66 -5.80 10.17 -8.16
N VAL A 67 -5.11 9.51 -7.23
CA VAL A 67 -5.52 9.38 -5.82
C VAL A 67 -4.52 10.05 -4.87
N LEU A 68 -4.97 10.41 -3.67
CA LEU A 68 -4.09 10.80 -2.57
C LEU A 68 -3.67 9.53 -1.81
N ALA A 69 -2.49 9.00 -2.14
CA ALA A 69 -2.02 7.71 -1.61
C ALA A 69 -1.19 7.89 -0.33
N ARG A 70 -1.43 7.01 0.67
CA ARG A 70 -0.73 7.04 1.96
C ARG A 70 -0.30 5.65 2.40
N ALA A 71 0.93 5.55 2.91
CA ALA A 71 1.54 4.34 3.42
C ALA A 71 2.41 4.69 4.64
N PRO A 72 1.92 4.57 5.88
CA PRO A 72 2.68 4.92 7.07
C PRO A 72 4.01 4.16 7.14
N HIS A 73 4.00 2.88 6.76
CA HIS A 73 5.19 2.03 6.74
C HIS A 73 6.26 2.45 5.74
N ALA A 74 6.00 3.41 4.84
CA ALA A 74 7.02 3.97 3.95
C ALA A 74 8.02 4.91 4.67
N TYR A 75 7.63 5.45 5.84
CA TYR A 75 8.38 6.49 6.54
C TYR A 75 8.44 6.28 8.05
N LEU A 76 7.35 5.85 8.67
CA LEU A 76 7.24 5.75 10.13
C LEU A 76 8.28 4.81 10.77
N PRO A 77 8.72 3.71 10.12
CA PRO A 77 9.80 2.87 10.65
C PRO A 77 11.17 3.57 10.75
N ALA A 78 11.36 4.72 10.09
CA ALA A 78 12.56 5.55 10.28
C ALA A 78 12.50 6.39 11.58
N LEU A 79 11.33 6.49 12.21
CA LEU A 79 11.09 7.25 13.43
C LEU A 79 10.74 6.35 14.62
N LEU A 80 10.04 5.24 14.37
CA LEU A 80 9.55 4.30 15.35
C LEU A 80 10.12 2.91 15.08
N CYS A 81 10.86 2.36 16.04
CA CYS A 81 11.52 1.07 15.94
C CYS A 81 10.51 -0.08 15.98
N GLU A 82 10.39 -0.82 14.88
CA GLU A 82 9.56 -2.02 14.75
C GLU A 82 9.87 -3.14 15.76
N LYS A 83 11.09 -3.14 16.32
CA LYS A 83 11.55 -4.15 17.29
C LYS A 83 11.13 -3.79 18.73
N LEU A 84 10.72 -2.55 18.99
CA LEU A 84 10.23 -2.10 20.30
C LEU A 84 8.69 -2.19 20.33
N PRO A 85 8.09 -3.04 21.20
CA PRO A 85 6.65 -3.27 21.19
C PRO A 85 5.80 -2.00 21.35
N ALA A 86 6.23 -1.06 22.19
CA ALA A 86 5.51 0.21 22.42
C ALA A 86 5.51 1.10 21.17
N GLU A 87 6.67 1.24 20.49
CA GLU A 87 6.78 2.04 19.28
C GLU A 87 6.05 1.41 18.10
N ARG A 88 6.12 0.08 17.98
CA ARG A 88 5.31 -0.68 17.03
C ARG A 88 3.81 -0.48 17.27
N ALA A 89 3.36 -0.50 18.52
CA ALA A 89 1.95 -0.25 18.84
C ALA A 89 1.51 1.16 18.42
N MET A 90 2.33 2.18 18.67
CA MET A 90 2.09 3.55 18.19
C MET A 90 2.02 3.61 16.66
N ALA A 91 2.94 2.93 15.96
CA ALA A 91 2.97 2.89 14.51
C ALA A 91 1.71 2.24 13.91
N LEU A 92 1.28 1.11 14.50
CA LEU A 92 0.06 0.41 14.11
C LEU A 92 -1.19 1.26 14.36
N GLU A 93 -1.30 1.90 15.53
CA GLU A 93 -2.42 2.78 15.83
C GLU A 93 -2.52 3.93 14.83
N PHE A 94 -1.39 4.61 14.57
CA PHE A 94 -1.32 5.68 13.57
C PHE A 94 -1.77 5.20 12.18
N GLY A 95 -1.30 4.02 11.76
CA GLY A 95 -1.69 3.45 10.48
C GLY A 95 -3.19 3.12 10.39
N LEU A 96 -3.76 2.52 11.43
CA LEU A 96 -5.19 2.23 11.48
C LEU A 96 -6.04 3.51 11.47
N ARG A 97 -5.60 4.59 12.14
CA ARG A 97 -6.27 5.90 12.07
C ARG A 97 -6.22 6.50 10.67
N LEU A 98 -5.10 6.36 9.96
CA LEU A 98 -5.00 6.79 8.57
C LEU A 98 -5.86 5.95 7.62
N LEU A 99 -5.97 4.65 7.88
CA LEU A 99 -6.86 3.75 7.15
C LEU A 99 -8.33 4.16 7.36
N GLU A 100 -8.76 4.45 8.59
CA GLU A 100 -10.11 4.96 8.90
C GLU A 100 -10.45 6.26 8.14
N ASN A 101 -9.44 7.05 7.79
CA ASN A 101 -9.59 8.30 7.03
C ASN A 101 -9.45 8.12 5.51
N SER A 102 -9.25 6.90 5.03
CA SER A 102 -9.13 6.55 3.62
C SER A 102 -10.46 6.01 3.07
N GLU A 103 -10.61 6.03 1.75
CA GLU A 103 -11.83 5.61 1.06
C GLU A 103 -11.66 4.27 0.32
N VAL A 104 -10.42 3.86 0.08
CA VAL A 104 -10.09 2.59 -0.58
C VAL A 104 -8.77 2.03 -0.03
N LEU A 105 -8.72 0.71 0.13
CA LEU A 105 -7.52 -0.04 0.42
C LEU A 105 -6.93 -0.60 -0.88
N PHE A 106 -5.65 -0.31 -1.15
CA PHE A 106 -4.89 -0.87 -2.25
C PHE A 106 -3.95 -1.95 -1.71
N VAL A 107 -4.18 -3.22 -2.06
CA VAL A 107 -3.34 -4.35 -1.66
C VAL A 107 -2.26 -4.55 -2.73
N CYS A 108 -1.04 -4.11 -2.41
CA CYS A 108 0.09 -4.06 -3.34
C CYS A 108 1.17 -5.12 -3.02
N GLY A 109 1.92 -5.49 -4.05
CA GLY A 109 2.92 -6.55 -4.02
C GLY A 109 2.33 -7.95 -4.28
N ASP A 110 3.17 -8.97 -4.07
CA ASP A 110 2.93 -10.36 -4.48
C ASP A 110 2.62 -11.31 -3.30
N ARG A 111 2.58 -10.79 -2.08
CA ARG A 111 2.36 -11.57 -0.86
C ARG A 111 1.60 -10.79 0.20
N ILE A 112 0.87 -11.52 1.05
CA ILE A 112 0.16 -10.94 2.21
C ILE A 112 1.00 -11.16 3.48
N SER A 113 1.55 -10.08 4.02
CA SER A 113 2.26 -10.08 5.31
C SER A 113 1.31 -10.09 6.51
N ASN A 114 1.82 -10.36 7.72
CA ASN A 114 1.00 -10.32 8.93
C ASN A 114 0.45 -8.92 9.23
N GLY A 115 1.20 -7.85 8.94
CA GLY A 115 0.70 -6.48 9.06
C GLY A 115 -0.48 -6.22 8.13
N MET A 116 -0.34 -6.65 6.87
CA MET A 116 -1.40 -6.50 5.85
C MET A 116 -2.69 -7.22 6.24
N LYS A 117 -2.61 -8.39 6.90
CA LYS A 117 -3.82 -9.08 7.40
C LYS A 117 -4.61 -8.20 8.36
N GLY A 118 -3.94 -7.46 9.24
CA GLY A 118 -4.57 -6.52 10.17
C GLY A 118 -5.25 -5.35 9.45
N GLU A 119 -4.57 -4.79 8.44
CA GLU A 119 -5.11 -3.69 7.62
C GLU A 119 -6.32 -4.14 6.77
N ILE A 120 -6.23 -5.31 6.12
CA ILE A 120 -7.33 -5.92 5.35
C ILE A 120 -8.51 -6.23 6.27
N GLY A 121 -8.25 -6.79 7.47
CA GLY A 121 -9.28 -7.05 8.47
C GLY A 121 -9.98 -5.76 8.92
N LYS A 122 -9.22 -4.69 9.18
CA LYS A 122 -9.80 -3.39 9.52
C LYS A 122 -10.62 -2.81 8.36
N ALA A 123 -10.13 -2.85 7.13
CA ALA A 123 -10.86 -2.38 5.95
C ALA A 123 -12.17 -3.15 5.74
N ALA A 124 -12.18 -4.47 6.00
CA ALA A 124 -13.38 -5.30 5.97
C ALA A 124 -14.42 -4.84 7.00
N VAL A 125 -14.00 -4.56 8.24
CA VAL A 125 -14.88 -4.01 9.30
C VAL A 125 -15.44 -2.64 8.92
N LEU A 126 -14.65 -1.82 8.23
CA LEU A 126 -15.07 -0.50 7.74
C LEU A 126 -15.96 -0.56 6.48
N ASN A 127 -16.24 -1.76 5.95
CA ASN A 127 -16.95 -1.97 4.68
C ASN A 127 -16.34 -1.15 3.51
N MET A 128 -15.02 -0.99 3.54
CA MET A 128 -14.24 -0.21 2.58
C MET A 128 -14.12 -0.94 1.23
N ASP A 129 -14.01 -0.19 0.15
CA ASP A 129 -13.60 -0.77 -1.14
C ASP A 129 -12.14 -1.25 -1.04
N ILE A 130 -11.84 -2.43 -1.60
CA ILE A 130 -10.52 -3.03 -1.59
C ILE A 130 -10.14 -3.41 -3.01
N THR A 131 -9.05 -2.84 -3.53
CA THR A 131 -8.49 -3.21 -4.83
C THR A 131 -7.25 -4.05 -4.63
N VAL A 132 -7.20 -5.20 -5.30
CA VAL A 132 -6.04 -6.10 -5.36
C VAL A 132 -5.46 -6.00 -6.76
N PHE A 133 -4.14 -5.92 -6.87
CA PHE A 133 -3.47 -5.80 -8.18
C PHE A 133 -2.82 -7.10 -8.63
N ASP A 134 -2.48 -7.99 -7.69
CA ASP A 134 -1.95 -9.32 -7.99
C ASP A 134 -3.08 -10.35 -8.04
N GLU A 135 -3.19 -11.07 -9.16
CA GLU A 135 -4.23 -12.08 -9.38
C GLU A 135 -4.15 -13.22 -8.35
N SER A 136 -2.94 -13.64 -7.97
CA SER A 136 -2.74 -14.74 -7.03
C SER A 136 -3.21 -14.39 -5.61
N LEU A 137 -3.18 -13.11 -5.25
CA LEU A 137 -3.65 -12.62 -3.95
C LEU A 137 -5.17 -12.43 -3.89
N TYR A 138 -5.84 -12.23 -5.02
CA TYR A 138 -7.26 -11.89 -5.07
C TYR A 138 -8.16 -12.87 -4.29
N PRO A 139 -8.04 -14.21 -4.45
CA PRO A 139 -8.83 -15.16 -3.66
C PRO A 139 -8.54 -15.09 -2.16
N ALA A 140 -7.27 -14.90 -1.77
CA ALA A 140 -6.84 -14.84 -0.38
C ALA A 140 -7.36 -13.59 0.33
N VAL A 141 -7.33 -12.43 -0.34
CA VAL A 141 -7.89 -11.18 0.20
C VAL A 141 -9.41 -11.32 0.39
N ARG A 142 -10.14 -11.86 -0.58
CA ARG A 142 -11.59 -12.10 -0.43
C ARG A 142 -11.90 -13.00 0.77
N LYS A 143 -11.11 -14.06 0.98
CA LYS A 143 -11.25 -14.93 2.14
C LYS A 143 -11.01 -14.17 3.45
N LEU A 144 -9.93 -13.40 3.55
CA LEU A 144 -9.62 -12.58 4.73
C LEU A 144 -10.75 -11.58 5.04
N VAL A 145 -11.30 -10.94 4.01
CA VAL A 145 -12.44 -10.02 4.16
C VAL A 145 -13.66 -10.73 4.75
N THR A 146 -14.02 -11.90 4.22
CA THR A 146 -15.14 -12.69 4.78
C THR A 146 -14.90 -13.18 6.20
N GLN A 147 -13.65 -13.53 6.54
CA GLN A 147 -13.28 -13.95 7.90
C GLN A 147 -13.46 -12.84 8.94
N HIS A 148 -13.40 -11.58 8.51
CA HIS A 148 -13.63 -10.41 9.36
C HIS A 148 -15.06 -9.84 9.20
N GLY A 149 -15.99 -10.61 8.63
CA GLY A 149 -17.39 -10.20 8.46
C GLY A 149 -17.64 -9.17 7.36
N GLY A 150 -16.64 -8.86 6.52
CA GLY A 150 -16.78 -7.90 5.42
C GLY A 150 -17.43 -8.50 4.16
N ASN A 151 -17.90 -7.63 3.28
CA ASN A 151 -18.51 -8.02 2.02
C ASN A 151 -17.45 -8.29 0.94
N LYS A 152 -17.29 -9.55 0.51
CA LYS A 152 -16.35 -9.94 -0.56
C LYS A 152 -16.62 -9.31 -1.94
N ALA A 153 -17.80 -8.72 -2.16
CA ALA A 153 -18.12 -7.97 -3.37
C ALA A 153 -17.45 -6.59 -3.40
N LYS A 154 -16.96 -6.08 -2.26
CA LYS A 154 -16.13 -4.87 -2.17
C LYS A 154 -14.69 -5.09 -2.62
N VAL A 155 -14.29 -6.33 -2.90
CA VAL A 155 -12.94 -6.68 -3.35
C VAL A 155 -12.91 -6.80 -4.88
N THR A 156 -12.14 -5.94 -5.52
CA THR A 156 -11.94 -5.93 -6.98
C THR A 156 -10.51 -6.34 -7.33
N LEU A 157 -10.35 -6.93 -8.51
CA LEU A 157 -9.05 -7.21 -9.12
C LEU A 157 -8.81 -6.17 -10.22
N ASP A 158 -7.64 -5.53 -10.21
CA ASP A 158 -7.21 -4.57 -11.22
C ASP A 158 -5.86 -4.98 -11.84
N GLU A 159 -5.92 -5.65 -12.98
CA GLU A 159 -4.75 -6.11 -13.72
C GLU A 159 -4.16 -5.02 -14.63
N LYS A 160 -4.85 -3.90 -14.83
CA LYS A 160 -4.39 -2.82 -15.71
C LYS A 160 -3.26 -2.04 -15.05
N ASN A 161 -3.28 -1.93 -13.73
CA ASN A 161 -2.28 -1.25 -12.92
C ASN A 161 -1.22 -2.22 -12.38
N ALA A 162 -0.69 -3.08 -13.27
CA ALA A 162 0.22 -4.19 -12.93
C ALA A 162 1.52 -3.77 -12.20
N PHE A 163 1.92 -2.50 -12.22
CA PHE A 163 3.04 -2.04 -11.40
C PHE A 163 2.79 -2.27 -9.91
N LEU A 164 1.54 -2.11 -9.46
CA LEU A 164 1.16 -2.25 -8.06
C LEU A 164 1.17 -3.71 -7.57
N SER A 165 1.27 -4.70 -8.46
CA SER A 165 1.50 -6.11 -8.08
C SER A 165 2.97 -6.49 -8.04
N LEU A 166 3.87 -5.67 -8.58
CA LEU A 166 5.29 -6.00 -8.61
C LEU A 166 5.84 -6.18 -7.19
N PRO A 167 6.61 -7.22 -6.92
CA PRO A 167 7.21 -7.42 -5.61
C PRO A 167 8.34 -6.41 -5.36
N PRO A 168 8.61 -6.04 -4.09
CA PRO A 168 9.65 -5.07 -3.72
C PRO A 168 11.03 -5.35 -4.32
N GLU A 169 11.36 -6.62 -4.56
CA GLU A 169 12.64 -7.09 -5.09
C GLU A 169 12.89 -6.68 -6.55
N ILE A 170 11.84 -6.36 -7.29
CA ILE A 170 11.91 -6.00 -8.72
C ILE A 170 11.63 -4.51 -8.94
N ILE A 171 11.19 -3.80 -7.92
CA ILE A 171 10.97 -2.36 -7.96
C ILE A 171 12.32 -1.66 -7.82
N ASP A 172 12.86 -1.22 -8.95
CA ASP A 172 14.06 -0.40 -9.05
C ASP A 172 13.67 0.94 -9.70
N CYS A 173 13.47 1.96 -8.86
CA CYS A 173 12.96 3.28 -9.23
C CYS A 173 13.55 4.37 -8.35
#